data_AF-A0A958HUU4-F1
#
_entry.id   AF-A0A958HUU4-F1
#
_cell.length_a   1.000
_cell.length_b   1.000
_cell.length_c   1.000
_cell.angle_alpha   90.00
_cell.angle_beta   90.00
_cell.angle_gamma   90.00
#
_symmetry.space_group_name_H-M   'P 1'
#
loop_
_entity.id
_entity.type
_entity.pdbx_description
1 polymer ?
#
loop_
_entity_poly.entity_id
_entity_poly.type
_entity_poly.pdbx_seq_one_letter_code
_entity_poly.pdbx_strand_id
1 'polypeptide(L)'
;AADVWSVTSFKELHRDALEAERWNLLHPANPERVPYVTECLAGRPGPVVAVSDYVKALPESIARFVPGRMLTLGTDGFGRSESRAALRDFFEVDAKHIALATLVGLMREGKLSFEDVTHAMRELEIDPAKRNPMNT
;
A
#
# COMPACT_ATOMS: atom_id res chain seq x y z
N ALA A 1 -17.52 -1.85 -4.83
CA ALA A 1 -16.63 -2.78 -5.55
C ALA A 1 -15.20 -2.29 -5.40
N ALA A 2 -14.20 -3.17 -5.46
CA ALA A 2 -12.78 -2.82 -5.38
C ALA A 2 -12.05 -3.39 -6.60
N ASP A 3 -11.05 -2.66 -7.10
CA ASP A 3 -10.17 -3.14 -8.16
C ASP A 3 -8.96 -3.85 -7.56
N VAL A 4 -8.64 -5.05 -8.04
CA VAL A 4 -7.52 -5.85 -7.55
C VAL A 4 -6.43 -5.94 -8.62
N TRP A 5 -5.21 -5.61 -8.24
CA TRP A 5 -4.05 -5.53 -9.14
C TRP A 5 -2.99 -6.54 -8.74
N SER A 6 -2.43 -7.23 -9.73
CA SER A 6 -1.24 -8.06 -9.54
C SER A 6 -0.01 -7.26 -9.94
N VAL A 7 0.86 -6.97 -8.96
CA VAL A 7 2.14 -6.31 -9.23
C VAL A 7 3.21 -7.37 -9.36
N THR A 8 3.64 -7.64 -10.59
CA THR A 8 4.69 -8.63 -10.88
C THR A 8 6.08 -8.12 -10.55
N SER A 9 6.32 -6.80 -10.61
CA SER A 9 7.59 -6.19 -10.24
C SER A 9 7.44 -4.72 -9.82
N PHE A 10 7.55 -4.44 -8.52
CA PHE A 10 7.66 -3.06 -8.03
C PHE A 10 8.91 -2.35 -8.55
N LYS A 11 10.00 -3.09 -8.78
CA LYS A 11 11.27 -2.53 -9.26
C LYS A 11 11.16 -1.99 -10.68
N GLU A 12 10.48 -2.71 -11.57
CA GLU A 12 10.30 -2.24 -12.95
C GLU A 12 9.31 -1.07 -13.01
N LEU A 13 8.23 -1.09 -12.22
CA LEU A 13 7.34 0.08 -12.08
C LEU A 13 8.09 1.32 -11.59
N HIS A 14 8.98 1.16 -10.60
CA HIS A 14 9.80 2.26 -10.11
C HIS A 14 10.78 2.77 -11.18
N ARG A 15 11.44 1.87 -11.92
CA ARG A 15 12.36 2.24 -13.00
C ARG A 15 11.66 3.01 -14.11
N ASP A 16 10.52 2.50 -14.58
CA ASP A 16 9.67 3.16 -15.58
C ASP A 16 9.29 4.59 -15.14
N ALA A 17 8.86 4.72 -13.89
CA ALA A 17 8.46 6.02 -13.36
C ALA A 17 9.63 7.00 -13.19
N LEU A 18 10.83 6.53 -12.83
CA LEU A 18 12.04 7.34 -12.82
C LEU A 18 12.47 7.76 -14.24
N GLU A 19 12.30 6.89 -15.23
CA GLU A 19 12.60 7.21 -16.62
C GLU A 19 11.68 8.30 -17.16
N ALA A 20 10.38 8.19 -16.89
CA ALA A 20 9.40 9.22 -17.23
C ALA A 20 9.73 10.56 -16.55
N GLU A 21 10.00 10.56 -15.24
CA GLU A 21 10.37 11.79 -14.51
C GLU A 21 11.64 12.42 -15.07
N ARG A 22 12.69 11.62 -15.28
CA ARG A 22 13.95 12.11 -15.86
C ARG A 22 13.72 12.70 -17.25
N TRP A 23 12.90 12.07 -18.08
CA TRP A 23 12.59 12.59 -19.39
C TRP A 23 11.83 13.92 -19.30
N ASN A 24 10.80 14.02 -18.45
CA ASN A 24 10.02 15.24 -18.26
C ASN A 24 10.90 16.41 -17.79
N LEU A 25 11.82 16.14 -16.85
CA LEU A 25 12.79 17.12 -16.35
C LEU A 25 13.68 17.69 -17.48
N LEU A 26 14.06 16.85 -18.45
CA LEU A 26 14.93 17.23 -19.56
C LEU A 26 14.17 17.79 -20.78
N HIS A 27 12.83 17.68 -20.80
CA HIS A 27 11.99 18.07 -21.93
C HIS A 27 10.77 18.89 -21.45
N PRO A 28 10.98 20.03 -20.76
CA PRO A 28 9.88 20.78 -20.12
C PRO A 28 8.89 21.41 -21.12
N ALA A 29 9.25 21.52 -22.40
CA ALA A 29 8.38 22.06 -23.44
C ALA A 29 7.54 20.98 -24.16
N ASN A 30 7.77 19.70 -23.85
CA ASN A 30 7.04 18.60 -24.45
C ASN A 30 5.91 18.13 -23.52
N PRO A 31 4.88 17.44 -24.06
CA PRO A 31 3.88 16.78 -23.22
C PRO A 31 4.54 15.80 -22.26
N GLU A 32 4.13 15.84 -20.98
CA GLU A 32 4.69 14.97 -19.95
C GLU A 32 4.42 13.50 -20.27
N ARG A 33 5.46 12.68 -20.10
CA ARG A 33 5.33 11.22 -20.03
C ARG A 33 4.71 10.85 -18.70
N VAL A 34 3.73 9.96 -18.76
CA VAL A 34 3.03 9.45 -17.59
C VAL A 34 3.62 8.07 -17.24
N PRO A 35 4.03 7.82 -15.99
CA PRO A 35 4.47 6.49 -15.58
C PRO A 35 3.37 5.44 -15.78
N TYR A 36 3.75 4.21 -16.14
CA TYR A 36 2.82 3.11 -16.38
C TYR A 36 1.93 2.81 -15.16
N VAL A 37 2.45 2.93 -13.95
CA VAL A 37 1.66 2.76 -12.72
C VAL A 37 0.60 3.86 -12.54
N THR A 38 0.91 5.07 -12.99
CA THR A 38 -0.01 6.21 -12.97
C THR A 38 -1.09 6.03 -14.03
N GLU A 39 -0.73 5.65 -15.26
CA GLU A 39 -1.68 5.32 -16.34
C GLU A 39 -2.58 4.16 -15.95
N CYS A 40 -1.95 3.13 -15.37
CA CYS A 40 -2.45 2.19 -14.40
C CYS A 40 -3.61 2.82 -13.67
N LEU A 41 -3.35 3.41 -12.53
CA LEU A 41 -4.31 3.75 -11.48
C LEU A 41 -5.17 5.00 -11.75
N ALA A 42 -5.00 5.66 -12.90
CA ALA A 42 -5.73 6.86 -13.24
C ALA A 42 -7.26 6.68 -13.23
N GLY A 43 -7.97 7.68 -12.72
CA GLY A 43 -9.44 7.71 -12.68
C GLY A 43 -10.08 6.77 -11.66
N ARG A 44 -9.29 6.05 -10.85
CA ARG A 44 -9.83 5.13 -9.83
C ARG A 44 -10.07 5.86 -8.52
N PRO A 45 -11.29 5.83 -7.98
CA PRO A 45 -11.60 6.52 -6.74
C PRO A 45 -11.15 5.70 -5.53
N GLY A 46 -10.78 6.40 -4.45
CA GLY A 46 -10.49 5.78 -3.17
C GLY A 46 -9.00 5.53 -2.92
N PRO A 47 -8.67 5.00 -1.73
CA PRO A 47 -7.30 4.72 -1.34
C PRO A 47 -6.76 3.49 -2.08
N VAL A 48 -5.46 3.50 -2.35
CA VAL A 48 -4.72 2.32 -2.83
C VAL A 48 -4.08 1.64 -1.62
N VAL A 49 -4.22 0.32 -1.50
CA VAL A 49 -3.51 -0.47 -0.49
C VAL A 49 -2.54 -1.41 -1.19
N ALA A 50 -1.24 -1.19 -1.00
CA ALA A 50 -0.17 -2.02 -1.54
C ALA A 50 0.34 -2.98 -0.45
N VAL A 51 0.40 -4.27 -0.76
CA VAL A 51 0.88 -5.30 0.19
C VAL A 51 1.97 -6.14 -0.45
N SER A 52 3.00 -6.46 0.32
CA SER A 52 4.08 -7.33 -0.11
C SER A 52 4.54 -8.24 1.04
N ASP A 53 5.03 -9.44 0.69
CA ASP A 53 5.80 -10.29 1.63
C ASP A 53 7.25 -9.77 1.81
N TYR A 54 7.57 -8.58 1.29
CA TYR A 54 8.79 -7.79 1.56
C TYR A 54 8.49 -6.59 2.45
N VAL A 55 9.55 -5.94 2.95
CA VAL A 55 9.47 -4.67 3.71
C VAL A 55 8.71 -3.57 2.94
N LYS A 56 8.02 -2.69 3.67
CA LYS A 56 7.20 -1.59 3.13
C LYS A 56 7.94 -0.71 2.12
N ALA A 57 9.27 -0.55 2.28
CA ALA A 57 10.10 0.23 1.37
C ALA A 57 10.00 -0.21 -0.11
N LEU A 58 9.75 -1.50 -0.38
CA LEU A 58 9.63 -1.99 -1.76
C LEU A 58 8.37 -1.44 -2.46
N PRO A 59 7.14 -1.69 -1.98
CA PRO A 59 5.95 -1.03 -2.51
C PRO A 59 5.98 0.50 -2.37
N GLU A 60 6.55 1.06 -1.31
CA GLU A 60 6.66 2.52 -1.14
C GLU A 60 7.51 3.20 -2.23
N SER A 61 8.41 2.48 -2.89
CA SER A 61 9.23 3.02 -3.98
C SER A 61 8.39 3.63 -5.12
N ILE A 62 7.14 3.20 -5.30
CA ILE A 62 6.25 3.75 -6.33
C ILE A 62 5.20 4.73 -5.79
N ALA A 63 5.15 4.97 -4.47
CA ALA A 63 4.06 5.70 -3.82
C ALA A 63 3.82 7.09 -4.42
N ARG A 64 4.90 7.81 -4.77
CA ARG A 64 4.80 9.17 -5.33
C ARG A 64 4.19 9.23 -6.74
N PHE A 65 4.14 8.10 -7.43
CA PHE A 65 3.59 7.99 -8.79
C PHE A 65 2.18 7.38 -8.79
N VAL A 66 1.69 6.95 -7.63
CA VAL A 66 0.32 6.44 -7.48
C VAL A 66 -0.63 7.62 -7.29
N PRO A 67 -1.69 7.75 -8.10
CA PRO A 67 -2.71 8.77 -7.91
C PRO A 67 -3.40 8.63 -6.55
N GLY A 68 -3.57 9.74 -5.83
CA GLY A 68 -4.24 9.75 -4.54
C GLY A 68 -3.38 9.24 -3.39
N ARG A 69 -4.02 8.59 -2.41
CA ARG A 69 -3.35 8.11 -1.20
C ARG A 69 -3.06 6.62 -1.32
N MET A 70 -1.78 6.25 -1.16
CA MET A 70 -1.37 4.86 -1.00
C MET A 70 -1.08 4.56 0.48
N LEU A 71 -1.59 3.43 0.97
CA LEU A 71 -1.18 2.80 2.23
C LEU A 71 -0.40 1.53 1.91
N THR A 72 0.60 1.23 2.74
CA THR A 72 1.52 0.13 2.48
C THR A 72 1.59 -0.83 3.66
N LEU A 73 1.46 -2.12 3.37
CA LEU A 73 1.72 -3.22 4.31
C LEU A 73 2.91 -4.05 3.82
N GLY A 74 3.76 -4.46 4.75
CA GLY A 74 5.00 -5.15 4.44
C GLY A 74 5.60 -5.80 5.68
N THR A 75 6.53 -6.71 5.45
CA THR A 75 7.12 -7.62 6.45
C THR A 75 8.36 -7.02 7.11
N ASP A 76 8.27 -5.76 7.54
CA ASP A 76 9.34 -5.07 8.26
C ASP A 76 9.61 -5.75 9.61
N GLY A 77 10.85 -6.18 9.85
CA GLY A 77 11.27 -6.80 11.12
C GLY A 77 12.10 -8.06 10.91
N PHE A 78 12.50 -8.68 12.01
CA PHE A 78 13.23 -9.96 11.95
C PHE A 78 12.28 -11.13 11.72
N GLY A 79 12.72 -12.09 10.89
CA GLY A 79 12.00 -13.33 10.65
C GLY A 79 11.86 -14.19 11.90
N ARG A 80 10.80 -15.00 11.94
CA ARG A 80 10.48 -15.93 13.04
C ARG A 80 10.07 -17.28 12.47
N SER A 81 10.28 -18.34 13.24
CA SER A 81 9.81 -19.69 12.89
C SER A 81 8.42 -19.88 13.43
N GLU A 82 7.42 -19.86 12.55
CA GLU A 82 6.01 -20.08 12.88
C GLU A 82 5.23 -20.42 11.57
N SER A 83 3.97 -20.81 11.67
CA SER A 83 3.08 -21.03 10.53
C SER A 83 2.88 -19.78 9.67
N ARG A 84 2.58 -19.97 8.38
CA ARG A 84 2.32 -18.86 7.44
C ARG A 84 1.19 -17.93 7.91
N ALA A 85 0.12 -18.49 8.47
CA ALA A 85 -1.02 -17.71 8.94
C ALA A 85 -0.60 -16.79 10.10
N ALA A 86 0.08 -17.33 11.11
CA ALA A 86 0.54 -16.55 12.24
C ALA A 86 1.65 -15.56 11.86
N LEU A 87 2.53 -15.86 10.90
CA LEU A 87 3.50 -14.88 10.40
C LEU A 87 2.84 -13.73 9.64
N ARG A 88 1.80 -13.99 8.83
CA ARG A 88 1.10 -12.93 8.10
C ARG A 88 0.25 -12.05 9.01
N ASP A 89 -0.34 -12.62 10.06
CA ASP A 89 -0.91 -11.82 11.14
C ASP A 89 0.19 -11.00 11.81
N PHE A 90 1.27 -11.65 12.26
CA PHE A 90 2.38 -11.02 12.97
C PHE A 90 2.92 -9.79 12.23
N PHE A 91 3.24 -9.93 10.94
CA PHE A 91 3.74 -8.85 10.08
C PHE A 91 2.65 -7.92 9.54
N GLU A 92 1.37 -8.14 9.88
CA GLU A 92 0.26 -7.26 9.52
C GLU A 92 0.01 -7.19 8.00
N VAL A 93 0.19 -8.31 7.29
CA VAL A 93 0.05 -8.45 5.83
C VAL A 93 -1.07 -9.40 5.39
N ASP A 94 -1.89 -9.89 6.34
CA ASP A 94 -3.03 -10.74 6.05
C ASP A 94 -4.29 -9.95 5.60
N ALA A 95 -5.38 -10.68 5.34
CA ALA A 95 -6.63 -10.10 4.85
C ALA A 95 -7.27 -9.09 5.81
N LYS A 96 -7.18 -9.30 7.13
CA LYS A 96 -7.79 -8.37 8.10
C LYS A 96 -7.02 -7.06 8.19
N HIS A 97 -5.70 -7.10 8.07
CA HIS A 97 -4.88 -5.88 8.03
C HIS A 97 -5.06 -5.13 6.70
N ILE A 98 -5.24 -5.85 5.57
CA ILE A 98 -5.63 -5.24 4.29
C ILE A 98 -6.98 -4.51 4.41
N ALA A 99 -7.98 -5.15 5.03
CA ALA A 99 -9.29 -4.56 5.25
C ALA A 99 -9.17 -3.30 6.14
N LEU A 100 -8.44 -3.38 7.26
CA LEU A 100 -8.20 -2.24 8.13
C LEU A 100 -7.52 -1.07 7.40
N ALA A 101 -6.46 -1.33 6.63
CA ALA A 101 -5.77 -0.29 5.85
C ALA A 101 -6.72 0.40 4.86
N THR A 102 -7.62 -0.37 4.24
CA THR A 102 -8.66 0.15 3.33
C THR A 102 -9.63 1.07 4.08
N LEU A 103 -10.16 0.62 5.22
CA LEU A 103 -11.11 1.40 6.03
C LEU A 103 -10.48 2.69 6.56
N VAL A 104 -9.23 2.63 7.04
CA VAL A 104 -8.46 3.81 7.45
C VAL A 104 -8.25 4.77 6.28
N GLY A 105 -7.95 4.25 5.08
CA GLY A 105 -7.84 5.06 3.88
C GLY A 105 -9.13 5.81 3.55
N LEU A 106 -10.27 5.12 3.60
CA LEU A 106 -11.59 5.71 3.37
C LEU A 106 -11.98 6.73 4.44
N MET A 107 -11.68 6.46 5.72
CA MET A 107 -11.87 7.41 6.81
C MET A 107 -11.06 8.68 6.59
N ARG A 108 -9.79 8.58 6.14
CA ARG A 108 -8.95 9.74 5.81
C ARG A 108 -9.45 10.54 4.60
N GLU A 109 -10.29 9.95 3.76
CA GLU A 109 -11.00 10.64 2.68
C GLU A 109 -12.36 11.20 3.11
N GLY A 110 -12.74 11.07 4.39
CA GLY A 110 -14.01 11.52 4.92
C GLY A 110 -15.20 10.63 4.54
N LYS A 111 -14.96 9.42 4.03
CA LYS A 111 -16.00 8.47 3.60
C LYS A 111 -16.49 7.56 4.72
N LEU A 112 -15.73 7.46 5.81
CA LEU A 112 -16.07 6.67 7.00
C LEU A 112 -15.76 7.47 8.27
N SER A 113 -16.47 7.15 9.34
CA SER A 113 -16.22 7.69 10.67
C SER A 113 -15.12 6.91 11.40
N PHE A 114 -14.61 7.49 12.50
CA PHE A 114 -13.68 6.78 13.39
C PHE A 114 -14.37 5.60 14.10
N GLU A 115 -15.66 5.75 14.39
CA GLU A 115 -16.51 4.74 14.99
C GLU A 115 -16.63 3.50 14.08
N ASP A 116 -16.80 3.70 12.77
CA ASP A 116 -16.87 2.60 11.79
C ASP A 116 -15.57 1.78 11.78
N VAL A 117 -14.42 2.46 11.77
CA VAL A 117 -13.10 1.81 11.75
C VAL A 117 -12.86 1.05 13.05
N THR A 118 -13.13 1.67 14.20
CA THR A 118 -12.94 1.02 15.51
C THR A 118 -13.89 -0.15 15.74
N HIS A 119 -15.11 -0.09 15.20
CA HIS A 119 -16.01 -1.22 15.17
C HIS A 119 -15.42 -2.39 14.37
N ALA A 120 -14.98 -2.13 13.13
CA ALA A 120 -14.38 -3.15 12.28
C ALA A 120 -13.11 -3.77 12.89
N MET A 121 -12.26 -2.99 13.57
CA MET A 121 -11.09 -3.52 14.28
C MET A 121 -11.46 -4.56 15.32
N ARG A 122 -12.57 -4.36 16.05
CA ARG A 122 -13.06 -5.34 17.03
C ARG A 122 -13.58 -6.60 16.36
N GLU A 123 -14.37 -6.47 15.29
CA GLU A 123 -14.89 -7.62 14.54
C GLU A 123 -13.77 -8.44 13.86
N LEU A 124 -12.71 -7.77 13.43
CA LEU A 124 -11.55 -8.39 12.79
C LEU A 124 -10.51 -8.92 13.80
N GLU A 125 -10.75 -8.77 15.10
CA GLU A 125 -9.82 -9.19 16.16
C GLU A 125 -8.40 -8.64 15.96
N ILE A 126 -8.31 -7.32 15.70
CA ILE A 126 -7.03 -6.60 15.56
C ILE A 126 -6.69 -5.94 16.89
N ASP A 127 -5.56 -6.34 17.47
CA ASP A 127 -5.04 -5.74 18.70
C ASP A 127 -4.26 -4.45 18.41
N PRO A 128 -4.79 -3.26 18.78
CA PRO A 128 -4.08 -2.00 18.59
C PRO A 128 -2.86 -1.84 19.50
N ALA A 129 -2.72 -2.64 20.55
CA ALA A 129 -1.59 -2.61 21.48
C ALA A 129 -0.47 -3.59 21.08
N LYS A 130 -0.63 -4.31 19.95
CA LYS A 130 0.38 -5.22 19.41
C LYS A 130 1.69 -4.48 19.19
N ARG A 131 2.80 -5.12 19.59
CA ARG A 131 4.13 -4.56 19.43
C ARG A 131 4.52 -4.56 17.95
N ASN A 132 5.04 -3.42 17.49
CA ASN A 132 5.53 -3.27 16.11
C ASN A 132 6.58 -4.35 15.78
N PRO A 133 6.39 -5.15 14.71
CA PRO A 133 7.32 -6.21 14.28
C PRO A 133 8.81 -5.81 14.13
N MET A 134 9.09 -4.52 13.89
CA MET A 134 10.46 -3.99 13.85
C MET A 134 11.16 -3.95 15.20
N ASN A 135 10.38 -3.91 16.28
CA ASN A 135 10.87 -3.69 17.64
C ASN A 135 10.70 -4.91 18.53
N THR A 136 10.32 -6.07 17.97
CA THR A 136 9.98 -7.30 18.73
C THR A 136 11.12 -8.28 18.86
#